data_AF-A0A8H3GXK8-F1
#
_entry.id   AF-A0A8H3GXK8-F1
#
_cell.length_a   1.000
_cell.length_b   1.000
_cell.length_c   1.000
_cell.angle_alpha   90.00
_cell.angle_beta   90.00
_cell.angle_gamma   90.00
#
_symmetry.space_group_name_H-M   'P 1'
#
loop_
_entity.id
_entity.type
_entity.pdbx_description
1 polymer ?
#
loop_
_entity_poly.entity_id
_entity_poly.type
_entity_poly.pdbx_seq_one_letter_code
_entity_poly.pdbx_strand_id
1 'polypeptide(L)'
;MQPTNLRVGLSRINSRAIVRRLPQTTRFASTSSETPVVVAQPINSGIGSALKASALVLGTGLFIAYYYDSRSAIHRWVVPPLMRATLDPEDAHRLALRVLGTRFTPTDHGVNGQVLKCKLWDIEMPSPVGLAAGFDKDGEAIDGLFGLGFDWVEIGSVTPKAQSGNPKPRVFTLPEDDAMINRYGFPSRGHDLMLARLRSRLKSPSFDEQLVSSGPRQVLAVNLGKNKSSPPDSIADYLAGVRRFGAQPNVSVLVINVSSPNTPGLRGLQNRGMLEELLDGVCKERDALPRSNPPKIVLKIAPDLDELAIQDVAEAVRESGADGVIVSNTTIQRPGLKSASAQEVGGLSGPPLFPLSLKALKALRAHLPANIPIIGCGGISSGADALEFARAGASSIQLYTAFGYSGVGTARRIKDELTDELKRLNTTWEKVVDEAVKTQAWVKPEGQKGLDEGEKELRDMLDVLGKQLGVGDESNSARLGDKDNARPKELQLDNETRRIALLAEAALAAVPRGDGGSVEHLPHAKPLAHGIEGSEQPDQPRQDKGALERRRS
;
A
#
# COMPACT_ATOMS: atom_id res chain seq x y z
N MET A 1 -52.13 -28.82 1.98
CA MET A 1 -52.66 -29.36 3.24
C MET A 1 -51.98 -28.63 4.39
N GLN A 2 -52.78 -28.18 5.36
CA GLN A 2 -52.44 -27.23 6.44
C GLN A 2 -51.50 -27.82 7.52
N PRO A 3 -50.77 -26.97 8.28
CA PRO A 3 -50.14 -27.35 9.53
C PRO A 3 -51.06 -27.06 10.73
N THR A 4 -51.18 -28.02 11.65
CA THR A 4 -51.98 -27.93 12.88
C THR A 4 -51.18 -27.33 14.05
N ASN A 5 -51.72 -26.25 14.62
CA ASN A 5 -51.34 -25.64 15.90
C ASN A 5 -51.90 -26.43 17.08
N LEU A 6 -51.16 -26.51 18.20
CA LEU A 6 -51.72 -26.90 19.50
C LEU A 6 -51.16 -26.01 20.62
N ARG A 7 -52.06 -25.19 21.18
CA ARG A 7 -51.93 -24.39 22.41
C ARG A 7 -52.21 -25.29 23.62
N VAL A 8 -51.48 -25.11 24.72
CA VAL A 8 -51.82 -25.66 26.04
C VAL A 8 -52.11 -24.49 26.99
N GLY A 9 -53.32 -24.50 27.56
CA GLY A 9 -53.84 -23.51 28.51
C GLY A 9 -53.79 -23.98 29.97
N LEU A 10 -53.71 -23.01 30.87
CA LEU A 10 -53.77 -23.15 32.32
C LEU A 10 -55.18 -23.51 32.81
N SER A 11 -55.27 -24.42 33.80
CA SER A 11 -56.48 -24.65 34.59
C SER A 11 -56.23 -24.43 36.09
N ARG A 12 -57.02 -23.54 36.69
CA ARG A 12 -57.16 -23.30 38.13
C ARG A 12 -58.01 -24.40 38.78
N ILE A 13 -57.70 -24.79 40.02
CA ILE A 13 -58.61 -25.53 40.90
C ILE A 13 -58.69 -24.81 42.25
N ASN A 14 -59.91 -24.54 42.69
CA ASN A 14 -60.31 -23.98 43.98
C ASN A 14 -60.90 -25.12 44.85
N SER A 15 -60.55 -25.19 46.13
CA SER A 15 -61.37 -25.91 47.14
C SER A 15 -61.26 -25.24 48.52
N ARG A 16 -62.40 -25.15 49.22
CA ARG A 16 -62.67 -24.34 50.44
C ARG A 16 -62.25 -25.01 51.77
N ALA A 17 -62.21 -24.15 52.80
CA ALA A 17 -61.77 -24.28 54.19
C ALA A 17 -62.57 -25.19 55.15
N ILE A 18 -61.95 -25.59 56.29
CA ILE A 18 -62.58 -25.71 57.62
C ILE A 18 -61.58 -25.31 58.73
N VAL A 19 -62.04 -24.49 59.67
CA VAL A 19 -61.35 -23.94 60.87
C VAL A 19 -61.64 -24.84 62.09
N ARG A 20 -60.65 -25.06 62.97
CA ARG A 20 -60.85 -25.67 64.31
C ARG A 20 -60.15 -24.86 65.41
N ARG A 21 -60.89 -24.54 66.48
CA ARG A 21 -60.49 -23.70 67.63
C ARG A 21 -59.63 -24.47 68.66
N LEU A 22 -58.77 -23.71 69.34
CA LEU A 22 -57.84 -24.03 70.44
C LEU A 22 -58.53 -24.41 71.77
N PRO A 23 -57.78 -25.01 72.73
CA PRO A 23 -57.97 -24.78 74.16
C PRO A 23 -56.90 -23.84 74.74
N GLN A 24 -57.35 -22.99 75.67
CA GLN A 24 -56.54 -22.08 76.49
C GLN A 24 -55.98 -22.82 77.72
N THR A 25 -54.72 -22.54 78.08
CA THR A 25 -54.21 -22.78 79.44
C THR A 25 -53.56 -21.53 80.00
N THR A 26 -53.78 -21.36 81.30
CA THR A 26 -53.67 -20.18 82.15
C THR A 26 -52.24 -19.78 82.53
N ARG A 27 -52.11 -18.49 82.87
CA ARG A 27 -50.90 -17.74 83.26
C ARG A 27 -50.18 -18.27 84.51
N PHE A 28 -48.86 -18.07 84.55
CA PHE A 28 -48.16 -17.61 85.75
C PHE A 28 -47.27 -16.42 85.39
N ALA A 29 -47.45 -15.32 86.13
CA ALA A 29 -46.61 -14.14 86.05
C ALA A 29 -45.48 -14.27 87.07
N SER A 30 -44.24 -14.33 86.59
CA SER A 30 -43.04 -14.13 87.40
C SER A 30 -42.38 -12.84 86.90
N THR A 31 -42.39 -11.83 87.75
CA THR A 31 -41.69 -10.56 87.56
C THR A 31 -40.18 -10.80 87.71
N SER A 32 -39.46 -10.81 86.59
CA SER A 32 -38.02 -10.60 86.55
C SER A 32 -37.77 -9.33 85.74
N SER A 33 -37.01 -8.40 86.32
CA SER A 33 -36.55 -7.17 85.69
C SER A 33 -35.68 -7.50 84.48
N GLU A 34 -36.25 -7.48 83.28
CA GLU A 34 -35.47 -7.48 82.04
C GLU A 34 -34.98 -6.06 81.78
N THR A 35 -33.68 -5.85 81.95
CA THR A 35 -32.95 -4.74 81.34
C THR A 35 -33.23 -4.74 79.83
N PRO A 36 -33.42 -3.56 79.20
CA PRO A 36 -33.66 -3.52 77.77
C PRO A 36 -32.42 -4.05 77.05
N VAL A 37 -32.54 -5.22 76.43
CA VAL A 37 -31.57 -5.68 75.43
C VAL A 37 -31.71 -4.75 74.23
N VAL A 38 -30.83 -3.76 74.18
CA VAL A 38 -30.61 -2.95 72.98
C VAL A 38 -30.10 -3.90 71.90
N VAL A 39 -30.97 -4.33 71.00
CA VAL A 39 -30.57 -4.95 69.74
C VAL A 39 -29.88 -3.85 68.94
N ALA A 40 -28.55 -3.85 68.95
CA ALA A 40 -27.76 -2.97 68.11
C ALA A 40 -28.12 -3.27 66.64
N GLN A 41 -28.86 -2.36 66.02
CA GLN A 41 -28.96 -2.30 64.56
C GLN A 41 -27.52 -2.21 64.03
N PRO A 42 -27.13 -3.02 63.03
CA PRO A 42 -25.80 -2.89 62.45
C PRO A 42 -25.70 -1.46 61.91
N ILE A 43 -24.77 -0.69 62.47
CA ILE A 43 -24.42 0.64 61.99
C ILE A 43 -23.91 0.42 60.56
N ASN A 44 -24.79 0.61 59.58
CA ASN A 44 -24.42 0.60 58.18
C ASN A 44 -23.56 1.85 58.00
N SER A 45 -22.24 1.70 58.11
CA SER A 45 -21.33 2.84 58.16
C SER A 45 -21.37 3.52 56.80
N GLY A 46 -22.15 4.59 56.67
CA GLY A 46 -22.22 5.42 55.46
C GLY A 46 -20.83 5.85 54.99
N ILE A 47 -19.88 5.94 55.92
CA ILE A 47 -18.45 6.17 55.68
C ILE A 47 -17.80 5.01 54.90
N GLY A 48 -18.05 3.75 55.26
CA GLY A 48 -17.51 2.58 54.55
C GLY A 48 -18.09 2.43 53.14
N SER A 49 -19.38 2.73 52.97
CA SER A 49 -20.03 2.75 51.66
C SER A 49 -19.53 3.92 50.80
N ALA A 50 -19.35 5.10 51.38
CA ALA A 50 -18.79 6.27 50.69
C ALA A 50 -17.34 6.04 50.26
N LEU A 51 -16.50 5.44 51.13
CA LEU A 51 -15.11 5.10 50.79
C LEU A 51 -15.03 4.09 49.64
N LYS A 52 -15.90 3.07 49.62
CA LYS A 52 -15.98 2.10 48.51
C LYS A 52 -16.43 2.77 47.21
N ALA A 53 -17.43 3.66 47.28
CA ALA A 53 -17.90 4.40 46.12
C ALA A 53 -16.80 5.33 45.56
N SER A 54 -16.11 6.07 46.42
CA SER A 54 -14.98 6.92 46.03
C SER A 54 -13.83 6.11 45.42
N ALA A 55 -13.47 4.98 46.02
CA ALA A 55 -12.45 4.09 45.48
C ALA A 55 -12.83 3.54 44.10
N LEU A 56 -14.10 3.18 43.89
CA LEU A 56 -14.61 2.72 42.60
C LEU A 56 -14.55 3.83 41.54
N VAL A 57 -14.97 5.05 41.87
CA VAL A 57 -14.92 6.20 40.95
C VAL A 57 -13.48 6.54 40.57
N LEU A 58 -12.58 6.64 41.56
CA LEU A 58 -11.16 6.92 41.32
C LEU A 58 -10.51 5.80 40.50
N GLY A 59 -10.77 4.53 40.86
CA GLY A 59 -10.25 3.38 40.12
C GLY A 59 -10.74 3.33 38.67
N THR A 60 -12.02 3.64 38.46
CA THR A 60 -12.61 3.70 37.11
C THR A 60 -12.01 4.84 36.29
N GLY A 61 -11.86 6.03 36.89
CA GLY A 61 -11.24 7.18 36.22
C GLY A 61 -9.78 6.92 35.83
N LEU A 62 -8.99 6.33 36.75
CA LEU A 62 -7.61 5.94 36.48
C LEU A 62 -7.52 4.86 35.40
N PHE A 63 -8.41 3.87 35.41
CA PHE A 63 -8.46 2.85 34.38
C PHE A 63 -8.83 3.44 33.01
N ILE A 64 -9.77 4.38 32.96
CA ILE A 64 -10.13 5.08 31.72
C ILE A 64 -8.92 5.85 31.18
N ALA A 65 -8.23 6.63 32.02
CA ALA A 65 -7.03 7.36 31.61
C ALA A 65 -5.92 6.40 31.11
N TYR A 66 -5.71 5.28 31.83
CA TYR A 66 -4.79 4.23 31.43
C TYR A 66 -5.19 3.58 30.10
N TYR A 67 -6.48 3.27 29.88
CA TYR A 67 -6.95 2.69 28.62
C TYR A 67 -6.78 3.66 27.44
N TYR A 68 -7.04 4.95 27.62
CA TYR A 68 -6.93 5.92 26.53
C TYR A 68 -5.48 6.26 26.16
N ASP A 69 -4.49 6.07 27.04
CA ASP A 69 -3.09 6.16 26.64
C ASP A 69 -2.68 4.94 25.81
N SER A 70 -2.41 5.15 24.51
CA SER A 70 -1.99 4.09 23.59
C SER A 70 -0.72 3.35 24.02
N ARG A 71 0.13 3.95 24.86
CA ARG A 71 1.38 3.34 25.37
C ARG A 71 1.16 2.38 26.53
N SER A 72 -0.05 2.36 27.10
CA SER A 72 -0.35 1.53 28.24
C SER A 72 -0.09 0.04 27.99
N ALA A 73 0.45 -0.64 29.00
CA ALA A 73 0.92 -2.02 28.89
C ALA A 73 -0.18 -2.99 28.41
N ILE A 74 -1.44 -2.71 28.75
CA ILE A 74 -2.60 -3.52 28.31
C ILE A 74 -2.67 -3.66 26.79
N HIS A 75 -2.31 -2.60 26.05
CA HIS A 75 -2.43 -2.56 24.59
C HIS A 75 -1.36 -3.36 23.86
N ARG A 76 -0.27 -3.72 24.52
CA ARG A 76 0.80 -4.55 23.96
C ARG A 76 0.79 -5.97 24.52
N TRP A 77 0.67 -6.08 25.84
CA TRP A 77 0.92 -7.33 26.56
C TRP A 77 -0.34 -8.12 26.87
N VAL A 78 -1.52 -7.51 26.75
CA VAL A 78 -2.80 -8.18 27.04
C VAL A 78 -3.66 -8.29 25.78
N VAL A 79 -4.00 -7.16 25.15
CA VAL A 79 -4.98 -7.12 24.06
C VAL A 79 -4.53 -7.93 22.84
N PRO A 80 -3.34 -7.71 22.23
CA PRO A 80 -2.94 -8.48 21.05
C PRO A 80 -2.75 -9.98 21.32
N PRO A 81 -2.07 -10.42 22.41
CA PRO A 81 -1.99 -11.84 22.75
C PRO A 81 -3.36 -12.49 22.97
N LEU A 82 -4.26 -11.81 23.70
CA LEU A 82 -5.61 -12.32 23.96
C LEU A 82 -6.41 -12.45 22.65
N MET A 83 -6.38 -11.44 21.78
CA MET A 83 -7.05 -11.49 20.48
C MET A 83 -6.51 -12.64 19.61
N ARG A 84 -5.19 -12.84 19.55
CA ARG A 84 -4.58 -13.96 18.81
C ARG A 84 -4.94 -15.32 19.40
N ALA A 85 -5.12 -15.42 20.71
CA ALA A 85 -5.48 -16.68 21.37
C ALA A 85 -6.97 -17.04 21.25
N THR A 86 -7.85 -16.05 21.03
CA THR A 86 -9.31 -16.22 21.14
C THR A 86 -10.08 -15.99 19.85
N LEU A 87 -9.51 -15.31 18.86
CA LEU A 87 -10.19 -14.92 17.63
C LEU A 87 -9.43 -15.39 16.39
N ASP A 88 -10.16 -15.62 15.30
CA ASP A 88 -9.58 -15.70 13.96
C ASP A 88 -8.86 -14.38 13.62
N PRO A 89 -7.69 -14.40 12.94
CA PRO A 89 -6.93 -13.18 12.68
C PRO A 89 -7.71 -12.12 11.87
N GLU A 90 -8.62 -12.53 10.99
CA GLU A 90 -9.44 -11.59 10.21
C GLU A 90 -10.54 -10.96 11.08
N ASP A 91 -11.09 -11.70 12.05
CA ASP A 91 -12.08 -11.17 13.00
C ASP A 91 -11.43 -10.28 14.06
N ALA A 92 -10.25 -10.65 14.56
CA ALA A 92 -9.41 -9.80 15.39
C ALA A 92 -9.14 -8.45 14.70
N HIS A 93 -8.75 -8.48 13.43
CA HIS A 93 -8.51 -7.27 12.63
C HIS A 93 -9.76 -6.41 12.46
N ARG A 94 -10.91 -7.02 12.14
CA ARG A 94 -12.20 -6.30 12.06
C ARG A 94 -12.58 -5.65 13.38
N LEU A 95 -12.38 -6.35 14.50
CA LEU A 95 -12.68 -5.80 15.82
C LEU A 95 -11.79 -4.59 16.12
N ALA A 96 -10.48 -4.69 15.84
CA ALA A 96 -9.55 -3.58 15.99
C ALA A 96 -9.99 -2.36 15.17
N LEU A 97 -10.30 -2.54 13.87
CA LEU A 97 -10.79 -1.45 13.02
C LEU A 97 -12.07 -0.80 13.55
N ARG A 98 -13.03 -1.60 14.04
CA ARG A 98 -14.26 -1.05 14.63
C ARG A 98 -13.99 -0.20 15.85
N VAL A 99 -13.09 -0.63 16.74
CA VAL A 99 -12.72 0.15 17.92
C VAL A 99 -12.02 1.45 17.51
N LEU A 100 -11.05 1.36 16.59
CA LEU A 100 -10.29 2.50 16.08
C LEU A 100 -11.17 3.49 15.28
N GLY A 101 -12.23 3.02 14.64
CA GLY A 101 -13.22 3.84 13.96
C GLY A 101 -14.25 4.51 14.89
N THR A 102 -14.09 4.40 16.21
CA THR A 102 -14.97 5.02 17.21
C THR A 102 -14.21 5.94 18.15
N ARG A 103 -14.94 6.70 18.95
CA ARG A 103 -14.38 7.52 20.04
C ARG A 103 -13.69 6.74 21.18
N PHE A 104 -13.79 5.40 21.16
CA PHE A 104 -13.11 4.53 22.14
C PHE A 104 -11.69 4.14 21.69
N THR A 105 -11.21 4.69 20.57
CA THR A 105 -9.82 4.54 20.16
C THR A 105 -8.90 5.09 21.26
N PRO A 106 -7.87 4.34 21.67
CA PRO A 106 -6.75 4.93 22.40
C PRO A 106 -6.10 6.03 21.56
N THR A 107 -5.39 6.93 22.23
CA THR A 107 -4.71 8.07 21.64
C THR A 107 -3.26 8.13 22.08
N ASP A 108 -2.42 8.62 21.19
CA ASP A 108 -1.04 8.95 21.49
C ASP A 108 -0.95 10.36 22.09
N HIS A 109 -0.36 10.45 23.27
CA HIS A 109 -0.10 11.70 23.98
C HIS A 109 1.39 12.06 23.99
N GLY A 110 2.23 11.30 23.26
CA GLY A 110 3.65 11.58 23.13
C GLY A 110 3.93 12.80 22.26
N VAL A 111 5.00 13.52 22.60
CA VAL A 111 5.49 14.65 21.80
C VAL A 111 6.61 14.17 20.89
N ASN A 112 6.49 14.44 19.59
CA ASN A 112 7.54 14.09 18.63
C ASN A 112 8.80 14.93 18.88
N GLY A 113 9.96 14.28 18.96
CA GLY A 113 11.25 14.97 19.01
C GLY A 113 11.54 15.69 17.70
N GLN A 114 12.18 16.86 17.77
CA GLN A 114 12.54 17.64 16.57
C GLN A 114 13.45 16.86 15.60
N VAL A 115 14.22 15.91 16.12
CA VAL A 115 15.10 15.03 15.33
C VAL A 115 14.35 14.12 14.35
N LEU A 116 13.04 13.89 14.58
CA LEU A 116 12.20 13.05 13.72
C LEU A 116 11.59 13.81 12.55
N LYS A 117 11.59 15.15 12.57
CA LYS A 117 10.98 15.93 11.48
C LYS A 117 11.54 15.47 10.14
N CYS A 118 10.65 15.28 9.18
CA CYS A 118 11.01 14.84 7.86
C CYS A 118 10.16 15.54 6.81
N LYS A 119 10.72 15.62 5.60
CA LYS A 119 10.07 16.24 4.45
C LYS A 119 9.86 15.19 3.38
N LEU A 120 8.63 15.11 2.87
CA LEU A 120 8.27 14.24 1.75
C LEU A 120 7.64 15.09 0.66
N TRP A 121 8.38 15.32 -0.42
CA TRP A 121 8.07 16.34 -1.42
C TRP A 121 7.95 17.74 -0.79
N ASP A 122 6.78 18.37 -0.93
CA ASP A 122 6.39 19.64 -0.33
C ASP A 122 5.68 19.49 1.03
N ILE A 123 5.60 18.28 1.58
CA ILE A 123 4.88 17.97 2.82
C ILE A 123 5.87 17.85 3.98
N GLU A 124 5.72 18.71 4.99
CA GLU A 124 6.46 18.59 6.25
C GLU A 124 5.70 17.70 7.24
N MET A 125 6.28 16.56 7.61
CA MET A 125 5.69 15.62 8.55
C MET A 125 6.41 15.66 9.91
N PRO A 126 5.66 15.55 11.04
CA PRO A 126 6.24 15.50 12.38
C PRO A 126 7.19 14.33 12.63
N SER A 127 7.02 13.23 11.89
CA SER A 127 7.90 12.06 11.94
C SER A 127 7.81 11.27 10.62
N PRO A 128 8.74 10.34 10.36
CA PRO A 128 8.72 9.51 9.15
C PRO A 128 7.81 8.28 9.27
N VAL A 129 7.10 8.09 10.39
CA VAL A 129 6.42 6.83 10.71
C VAL A 129 4.99 6.82 10.18
N GLY A 130 4.74 5.95 9.21
CA GLY A 130 3.44 5.72 8.58
C GLY A 130 2.86 4.34 8.80
N LEU A 131 1.59 4.18 8.42
CA LEU A 131 0.86 2.93 8.34
C LEU A 131 0.72 2.49 6.87
N ALA A 132 1.07 1.23 6.58
CA ALA A 132 0.96 0.66 5.24
C ALA A 132 -0.49 0.32 4.85
N ALA A 133 -0.75 0.22 3.53
CA ALA A 133 -2.03 -0.32 3.02
C ALA A 133 -2.34 -1.72 3.54
N GLY A 134 -3.62 -2.03 3.51
CA GLY A 134 -4.20 -3.32 3.82
C GLY A 134 -4.77 -3.38 5.23
N PHE A 135 -4.36 -2.47 6.12
CA PHE A 135 -4.91 -2.36 7.47
C PHE A 135 -6.33 -1.80 7.41
N ASP A 136 -6.51 -0.54 6.96
CA ASP A 136 -7.83 0.05 6.77
C ASP A 136 -8.22 0.07 5.28
N LYS A 137 -8.79 -1.05 4.81
CA LYS A 137 -9.06 -1.23 3.37
C LYS A 137 -10.19 -0.37 2.83
N ASP A 138 -11.10 0.09 3.69
CA ASP A 138 -12.31 0.79 3.28
C ASP A 138 -12.47 2.17 3.96
N GLY A 139 -11.43 2.68 4.63
CA GLY A 139 -11.41 4.02 5.25
C GLY A 139 -12.29 4.16 6.48
N GLU A 140 -12.31 3.17 7.37
CA GLU A 140 -13.13 3.08 8.58
C GLU A 140 -12.55 3.81 9.79
N ALA A 141 -11.22 3.90 9.88
CA ALA A 141 -10.53 4.24 11.12
C ALA A 141 -9.45 5.32 10.94
N ILE A 142 -9.51 6.09 9.84
CA ILE A 142 -8.49 7.08 9.46
C ILE A 142 -8.09 8.00 10.63
N ASP A 143 -9.05 8.61 11.32
CA ASP A 143 -8.76 9.55 12.41
C ASP A 143 -8.22 8.86 13.65
N GLY A 144 -8.73 7.67 13.98
CA GLY A 144 -8.17 6.86 15.07
C GLY A 144 -6.72 6.48 14.78
N LEU A 145 -6.40 6.11 13.54
CA LEU A 145 -5.04 5.76 13.12
C LEU A 145 -4.09 6.96 13.19
N PHE A 146 -4.50 8.14 12.72
CA PHE A 146 -3.73 9.36 12.95
C PHE A 146 -3.58 9.68 14.45
N GLY A 147 -4.64 9.46 15.23
CA GLY A 147 -4.67 9.64 16.68
C GLY A 147 -3.76 8.69 17.46
N LEU A 148 -3.33 7.56 16.87
CA LEU A 148 -2.30 6.67 17.41
C LEU A 148 -0.87 7.16 17.14
N GLY A 149 -0.73 8.31 16.48
CA GLY A 149 0.55 8.92 16.18
C GLY A 149 1.16 8.43 14.88
N PHE A 150 0.41 7.88 13.92
CA PHE A 150 0.93 7.76 12.55
C PHE A 150 0.88 9.14 11.87
N ASP A 151 1.91 9.52 11.11
CA ASP A 151 1.92 10.78 10.34
C ASP A 151 1.63 10.55 8.84
N TRP A 152 1.60 9.28 8.43
CA TRP A 152 1.12 8.81 7.13
C TRP A 152 0.15 7.66 7.35
N VAL A 153 -1.04 7.68 6.74
CA VAL A 153 -2.00 6.58 6.75
C VAL A 153 -2.37 6.22 5.32
N GLU A 154 -2.06 4.98 4.91
CA GLU A 154 -2.42 4.44 3.60
C GLU A 154 -3.65 3.52 3.73
N ILE A 155 -4.79 3.95 3.22
CA ILE A 155 -6.02 3.13 3.14
C ILE A 155 -6.06 2.33 1.84
N GLY A 156 -6.90 1.29 1.78
CA GLY A 156 -6.98 0.38 0.63
C GLY A 156 -6.08 -0.86 0.78
N SER A 157 -5.75 -1.62 -0.28
CA SER A 157 -6.07 -1.38 -1.69
C SER A 157 -7.57 -1.46 -1.97
N VAL A 158 -8.14 -0.41 -2.53
CA VAL A 158 -9.54 -0.34 -2.95
C VAL A 158 -9.65 -0.66 -4.45
N THR A 159 -10.70 -1.34 -4.84
CA THR A 159 -11.00 -1.65 -6.26
C THR A 159 -12.26 -0.92 -6.71
N PRO A 160 -12.44 -0.64 -8.02
CA PRO A 160 -13.63 0.06 -8.51
C PRO A 160 -14.94 -0.55 -8.05
N LYS A 161 -15.12 -1.85 -8.32
CA LYS A 161 -16.28 -2.63 -7.89
C LYS A 161 -15.97 -3.35 -6.59
N ALA A 162 -17.01 -3.60 -5.80
CA ALA A 162 -16.91 -4.44 -4.61
C ALA A 162 -16.53 -5.88 -4.98
N GLN A 163 -15.68 -6.51 -4.17
CA GLN A 163 -15.33 -7.92 -4.28
C GLN A 163 -14.95 -8.51 -2.92
N SER A 164 -15.28 -9.79 -2.72
CA SER A 164 -15.05 -10.48 -1.43
C SER A 164 -13.58 -10.79 -1.14
N GLY A 165 -12.71 -10.76 -2.16
CA GLY A 165 -11.37 -11.35 -2.14
C GLY A 165 -11.39 -12.88 -2.22
N ASN A 166 -10.25 -13.51 -1.95
CA ASN A 166 -10.10 -14.97 -1.97
C ASN A 166 -10.84 -15.66 -0.80
N PRO A 167 -11.17 -16.95 -0.89
CA PRO A 167 -11.84 -17.71 0.17
C PRO A 167 -11.07 -17.71 1.50
N LYS A 168 -11.79 -17.78 2.62
CA LYS A 168 -11.22 -17.93 3.98
C LYS A 168 -10.94 -19.42 4.30
N PRO A 169 -9.98 -19.73 5.21
CA PRO A 169 -9.04 -18.82 5.86
C PRO A 169 -7.95 -18.33 4.90
N ARG A 170 -7.53 -17.07 5.07
CA ARG A 170 -6.65 -16.36 4.14
C ARG A 170 -5.64 -15.43 4.79
N VAL A 171 -5.56 -15.48 6.12
CA VAL A 171 -4.57 -14.77 6.92
C VAL A 171 -4.16 -15.69 8.05
N PHE A 172 -2.85 -15.80 8.25
CA PHE A 172 -2.23 -16.73 9.17
C PHE A 172 -1.19 -15.94 9.96
N THR A 173 -1.29 -15.99 11.29
CA THR A 173 -0.26 -15.48 12.17
C THR A 173 0.85 -16.53 12.31
N LEU A 174 2.09 -16.06 12.40
CA LEU A 174 3.27 -16.88 12.65
C LEU A 174 3.91 -16.35 13.95
N PRO A 175 3.41 -16.75 15.13
CA PRO A 175 3.85 -16.18 16.41
C PRO A 175 5.34 -16.37 16.69
N GLU A 176 5.92 -17.51 16.29
CA GLU A 176 7.33 -17.83 16.50
C GLU A 176 8.29 -16.97 15.67
N ASP A 177 7.78 -16.33 14.62
CA ASP A 177 8.54 -15.54 13.65
C ASP A 177 8.15 -14.04 13.70
N ASP A 178 7.23 -13.64 14.59
CA ASP A 178 6.58 -12.31 14.62
C ASP A 178 6.04 -11.87 13.24
N ALA A 179 5.54 -12.84 12.47
CA ALA A 179 5.25 -12.70 11.06
C ALA A 179 3.79 -13.02 10.72
N MET A 180 3.38 -12.71 9.49
CA MET A 180 2.06 -13.09 8.97
C MET A 180 2.19 -13.57 7.53
N ILE A 181 1.36 -14.53 7.14
CA ILE A 181 1.13 -14.90 5.75
C ILE A 181 -0.31 -14.57 5.39
N ASN A 182 -0.55 -13.93 4.24
CA ASN A 182 -1.90 -13.66 3.77
C ASN A 182 -2.08 -13.89 2.28
N ARG A 183 -3.30 -14.30 1.91
CA ARG A 183 -3.76 -14.49 0.54
C ARG A 183 -5.08 -13.76 0.26
N TYR A 184 -5.19 -12.50 0.69
CA TYR A 184 -6.46 -11.75 0.66
C TYR A 184 -7.10 -11.60 -0.73
N GLY A 185 -6.33 -11.24 -1.77
CA GLY A 185 -6.85 -10.97 -3.12
C GLY A 185 -7.75 -9.74 -3.21
N PHE A 186 -7.31 -8.61 -2.63
CA PHE A 186 -8.04 -7.33 -2.60
C PHE A 186 -9.55 -7.42 -2.24
N PRO A 187 -9.93 -7.90 -1.04
CA PRO A 187 -11.29 -7.68 -0.55
C PRO A 187 -11.52 -6.17 -0.45
N SER A 188 -12.59 -5.68 -1.07
CA SER A 188 -12.92 -4.25 -1.13
C SER A 188 -14.43 -4.09 -1.21
N ARG A 189 -14.95 -3.05 -0.55
CA ARG A 189 -16.37 -2.67 -0.68
C ARG A 189 -16.63 -1.70 -1.84
N GLY A 190 -15.64 -1.45 -2.68
CA GLY A 190 -15.76 -0.61 -3.86
C GLY A 190 -15.44 0.85 -3.61
N HIS A 191 -15.19 1.58 -4.71
CA HIS A 191 -14.84 3.00 -4.66
C HIS A 191 -15.93 3.86 -4.01
N ASP A 192 -17.20 3.57 -4.27
CA ASP A 192 -18.33 4.40 -3.84
C ASP A 192 -18.47 4.46 -2.32
N LEU A 193 -18.30 3.32 -1.63
CA LEU A 193 -18.38 3.30 -0.18
C LEU A 193 -17.22 4.06 0.46
N MET A 194 -15.99 3.81 0.00
CA MET A 194 -14.81 4.50 0.53
C MET A 194 -14.93 6.01 0.31
N LEU A 195 -15.38 6.43 -0.88
CA LEU A 195 -15.60 7.84 -1.17
C LEU A 195 -16.66 8.46 -0.26
N ALA A 196 -17.77 7.76 0.00
CA ALA A 196 -18.79 8.23 0.93
C ALA A 196 -18.23 8.43 2.35
N ARG A 197 -17.36 7.53 2.82
CA ARG A 197 -16.68 7.65 4.12
C ARG A 197 -15.71 8.83 4.16
N LEU A 198 -14.86 9.00 3.13
CA LEU A 198 -13.95 10.14 3.02
C LEU A 198 -14.71 11.47 3.05
N ARG A 199 -15.83 11.58 2.32
CA ARG A 199 -16.67 12.78 2.32
C ARG A 199 -17.39 13.00 3.64
N SER A 200 -17.84 11.93 4.30
CA SER A 200 -18.46 12.02 5.63
C SER A 200 -17.45 12.50 6.68
N ARG A 201 -16.20 12.04 6.59
CA ARG A 201 -15.11 12.46 7.48
C ARG A 201 -14.89 13.98 7.44
N LEU A 202 -14.88 14.56 6.24
CA LEU A 202 -14.72 16.02 6.05
C LEU A 202 -15.85 16.87 6.65
N LYS A 203 -17.02 16.28 6.89
CA LYS A 203 -18.16 16.95 7.52
C LYS A 203 -18.21 16.75 9.03
N SER A 204 -17.30 15.96 9.59
CA SER A 204 -17.29 15.66 11.02
C SER A 204 -16.91 16.90 11.83
N PRO A 205 -17.61 17.23 12.92
CA PRO A 205 -17.23 18.35 13.81
C PRO A 205 -15.84 18.18 14.44
N SER A 206 -15.34 16.95 14.48
CA SER A 206 -14.02 16.59 14.99
C SER A 206 -12.91 16.71 13.95
N PHE A 207 -13.26 17.00 12.70
CA PHE A 207 -12.29 17.24 11.65
C PHE A 207 -11.75 18.66 11.78
N ASP A 208 -10.47 18.78 12.12
CA ASP A 208 -9.80 20.07 12.20
C ASP A 208 -9.55 20.61 10.78
N GLU A 209 -10.37 21.57 10.37
CA GLU A 209 -10.28 22.24 9.08
C GLU A 209 -8.94 22.99 8.90
N GLN A 210 -8.26 23.35 10.01
CA GLN A 210 -6.94 23.98 9.95
C GLN A 210 -5.83 23.03 9.48
N LEU A 211 -6.02 21.71 9.61
CA LEU A 211 -5.13 20.69 9.03
C LEU A 211 -5.15 20.72 7.49
N VAL A 212 -6.19 21.30 6.88
CA VAL A 212 -6.31 21.46 5.43
C VAL A 212 -5.83 22.84 4.99
N SER A 213 -6.09 23.89 5.77
CA SER A 213 -5.79 25.27 5.38
C SER A 213 -4.31 25.67 5.47
N SER A 214 -3.51 25.00 6.30
CA SER A 214 -2.08 25.30 6.51
C SER A 214 -1.13 24.38 5.72
N GLY A 215 -1.68 23.57 4.81
CA GLY A 215 -0.98 22.43 4.20
C GLY A 215 -1.02 21.18 5.08
N PRO A 216 -0.99 19.97 4.49
CA PRO A 216 -1.06 18.74 5.27
C PRO A 216 0.19 18.58 6.13
N ARG A 217 0.02 18.45 7.45
CA ARG A 217 1.06 17.90 8.34
C ARG A 217 1.06 16.37 8.39
N GLN A 218 0.02 15.78 7.83
CA GLN A 218 -0.23 14.34 7.81
C GLN A 218 -0.59 13.91 6.40
N VAL A 219 -0.10 12.75 5.98
CA VAL A 219 -0.36 12.22 4.65
C VAL A 219 -1.47 11.18 4.70
N LEU A 220 -2.60 11.49 4.04
CA LEU A 220 -3.61 10.48 3.72
C LEU A 220 -3.36 9.97 2.30
N ALA A 221 -3.03 8.68 2.20
CA ALA A 221 -2.79 7.99 0.94
C ALA A 221 -3.93 7.00 0.64
N VAL A 222 -4.37 6.94 -0.61
CA VAL A 222 -5.34 5.93 -1.09
C VAL A 222 -4.63 4.96 -2.01
N ASN A 223 -4.55 3.71 -1.60
CA ASN A 223 -3.97 2.63 -2.37
C ASN A 223 -5.01 2.05 -3.34
N LEU A 224 -4.69 2.05 -4.63
CA LEU A 224 -5.54 1.64 -5.73
C LEU A 224 -5.14 0.24 -6.17
N GLY A 225 -6.14 -0.63 -6.32
CA GLY A 225 -5.98 -1.97 -6.85
C GLY A 225 -6.94 -2.23 -8.01
N LYS A 226 -6.65 -3.30 -8.76
CA LYS A 226 -7.47 -3.78 -9.87
C LYS A 226 -8.47 -4.84 -9.42
N ASN A 227 -9.69 -4.81 -9.95
CA ASN A 227 -10.66 -5.88 -9.74
C ASN A 227 -10.15 -7.20 -10.35
N LYS A 228 -10.45 -8.33 -9.69
CA LYS A 228 -10.06 -9.67 -10.19
C LYS A 228 -10.69 -10.02 -11.54
N SER A 229 -11.87 -9.47 -11.83
CA SER A 229 -12.60 -9.68 -13.09
C SER A 229 -12.09 -8.83 -14.25
N SER A 230 -11.26 -7.82 -14.00
CA SER A 230 -10.74 -6.94 -15.06
C SER A 230 -9.62 -7.64 -15.83
N PRO A 231 -9.47 -7.40 -17.15
CA PRO A 231 -8.40 -8.00 -17.96
C PRO A 231 -7.01 -7.79 -17.32
N PRO A 232 -6.09 -8.76 -17.38
CA PRO A 232 -4.79 -8.70 -16.68
C PRO A 232 -3.96 -7.45 -16.99
N ASP A 233 -3.98 -7.02 -18.24
CA ASP A 233 -3.27 -5.90 -18.85
C ASP A 233 -4.00 -4.55 -18.75
N SER A 234 -5.26 -4.54 -18.33
CA SER A 234 -6.04 -3.31 -18.30
C SER A 234 -5.63 -2.37 -17.16
N ILE A 235 -5.34 -1.11 -17.53
CA ILE A 235 -5.06 -0.01 -16.60
C ILE A 235 -6.33 0.73 -16.13
N ALA A 236 -7.50 0.41 -16.70
CA ALA A 236 -8.73 1.19 -16.55
C ALA A 236 -9.20 1.35 -15.09
N ASP A 237 -8.99 0.32 -14.26
CA ASP A 237 -9.34 0.36 -12.84
C ASP A 237 -8.50 1.37 -12.06
N TYR A 238 -7.22 1.52 -12.41
CA TYR A 238 -6.34 2.52 -11.81
C TYR A 238 -6.76 3.93 -12.23
N LEU A 239 -7.03 4.15 -13.52
CA LEU A 239 -7.54 5.44 -14.02
C LEU A 239 -8.86 5.83 -13.32
N ALA A 240 -9.78 4.87 -13.14
CA ALA A 240 -11.01 5.09 -12.40
C ALA A 240 -10.75 5.46 -10.94
N GLY A 241 -9.73 4.88 -10.30
CA GLY A 241 -9.28 5.25 -8.95
C GLY A 241 -8.72 6.67 -8.89
N VAL A 242 -7.88 7.05 -9.85
CA VAL A 242 -7.32 8.41 -9.97
C VAL A 242 -8.43 9.44 -10.09
N ARG A 243 -9.39 9.25 -11.01
CA ARG A 243 -10.56 10.14 -11.14
C ARG A 243 -11.36 10.24 -9.85
N ARG A 244 -11.60 9.12 -9.18
CA ARG A 244 -12.50 9.07 -8.04
C ARG A 244 -11.91 9.73 -6.80
N PHE A 245 -10.67 9.39 -6.48
CA PHE A 245 -10.03 9.79 -5.23
C PHE A 245 -9.13 11.01 -5.38
N GLY A 246 -8.53 11.23 -6.55
CA GLY A 246 -7.66 12.39 -6.75
C GLY A 246 -8.40 13.73 -6.72
N ALA A 247 -9.69 13.73 -7.05
CA ALA A 247 -10.56 14.87 -6.87
C ALA A 247 -10.92 15.19 -5.39
N GLN A 248 -10.51 14.36 -4.42
CA GLN A 248 -10.83 14.61 -3.00
C GLN A 248 -9.75 15.48 -2.34
N PRO A 249 -10.11 16.63 -1.73
CA PRO A 249 -9.15 17.66 -1.30
C PRO A 249 -8.17 17.19 -0.22
N ASN A 250 -8.54 16.22 0.61
CA ASN A 250 -7.72 15.69 1.70
C ASN A 250 -6.96 14.41 1.34
N VAL A 251 -7.00 13.96 0.08
CA VAL A 251 -6.14 12.87 -0.41
C VAL A 251 -4.87 13.49 -0.96
N SER A 252 -3.74 13.20 -0.31
CA SER A 252 -2.42 13.74 -0.68
C SER A 252 -1.67 12.82 -1.65
N VAL A 253 -1.93 11.51 -1.58
CA VAL A 253 -1.22 10.50 -2.36
C VAL A 253 -2.18 9.45 -2.89
N LEU A 254 -1.97 9.03 -4.13
CA LEU A 254 -2.56 7.86 -4.74
C LEU A 254 -1.47 6.82 -4.98
N VAL A 255 -1.65 5.62 -4.43
CA VAL A 255 -0.66 4.54 -4.55
C VAL A 255 -1.12 3.54 -5.60
N ILE A 256 -0.31 3.31 -6.63
CA ILE A 256 -0.56 2.34 -7.69
C ILE A 256 0.04 0.99 -7.27
N ASN A 257 -0.82 0.05 -6.91
CA ASN A 257 -0.38 -1.25 -6.39
C ASN A 257 -0.40 -2.33 -7.48
N VAL A 258 0.79 -2.69 -7.94
CA VAL A 258 1.05 -3.76 -8.92
C VAL A 258 1.73 -4.99 -8.31
N SER A 259 1.87 -5.03 -6.98
CA SER A 259 2.81 -5.93 -6.30
C SER A 259 2.17 -7.04 -5.46
N SER A 260 0.83 -7.09 -5.38
CA SER A 260 0.15 -8.14 -4.62
C SER A 260 0.41 -9.52 -5.22
N PRO A 261 0.91 -10.50 -4.45
CA PRO A 261 1.04 -11.90 -4.91
C PRO A 261 -0.31 -12.63 -4.98
N ASN A 262 -1.38 -12.00 -4.49
CA ASN A 262 -2.65 -12.66 -4.20
C ASN A 262 -3.72 -12.43 -5.28
N THR A 263 -3.38 -11.65 -6.31
CA THR A 263 -4.20 -11.36 -7.49
C THR A 263 -3.45 -11.91 -8.70
N PRO A 264 -3.93 -12.99 -9.34
CA PRO A 264 -3.23 -13.63 -10.44
C PRO A 264 -2.87 -12.64 -11.56
N GLY A 265 -1.65 -12.74 -12.09
CA GLY A 265 -1.15 -11.90 -13.17
C GLY A 265 -0.76 -10.46 -12.78
N LEU A 266 -1.14 -9.98 -11.60
CA LEU A 266 -0.93 -8.57 -11.23
C LEU A 266 0.54 -8.16 -11.22
N ARG A 267 1.43 -9.02 -10.71
CA ARG A 267 2.87 -8.77 -10.69
C ARG A 267 3.50 -8.66 -12.08
N GLY A 268 2.82 -9.17 -13.12
CA GLY A 268 3.24 -9.00 -14.52
C GLY A 268 3.16 -7.55 -15.00
N LEU A 269 2.35 -6.70 -14.35
CA LEU A 269 2.30 -5.25 -14.62
C LEU A 269 3.60 -4.53 -14.23
N GLN A 270 4.54 -5.20 -13.55
CA GLN A 270 5.87 -4.65 -13.26
C GLN A 270 6.84 -4.82 -14.43
N ASN A 271 6.46 -5.52 -15.50
CA ASN A 271 7.25 -5.59 -16.73
C ASN A 271 7.28 -4.20 -17.39
N ARG A 272 8.46 -3.77 -17.86
CA ARG A 272 8.74 -2.41 -18.33
C ARG A 272 7.62 -1.77 -19.16
N GLY A 273 7.29 -2.32 -20.33
CA GLY A 273 6.32 -1.69 -21.24
C GLY A 273 4.92 -1.54 -20.65
N MET A 274 4.44 -2.53 -19.88
CA MET A 274 3.13 -2.44 -19.21
C MET A 274 3.15 -1.43 -18.06
N LEU A 275 4.28 -1.32 -17.38
CA LEU A 275 4.46 -0.38 -16.28
C LEU A 275 4.54 1.06 -16.79
N GLU A 276 5.26 1.29 -17.89
CA GLU A 276 5.33 2.59 -18.59
C GLU A 276 3.94 3.05 -19.02
N GLU A 277 3.17 2.19 -19.71
CA GLU A 277 1.80 2.50 -20.13
C GLU A 277 0.90 2.84 -18.93
N LEU A 278 0.98 2.02 -17.87
CA LEU A 278 0.21 2.24 -16.64
C LEU A 278 0.56 3.58 -15.98
N LEU A 279 1.84 3.87 -15.79
CA LEU A 279 2.29 5.05 -15.08
C LEU A 279 2.02 6.33 -15.89
N ASP A 280 2.29 6.31 -17.19
CA ASP A 280 1.94 7.43 -18.08
C ASP A 280 0.43 7.70 -18.07
N GLY A 281 -0.40 6.65 -18.17
CA GLY A 281 -1.85 6.76 -18.10
C GLY A 281 -2.35 7.38 -16.79
N VAL A 282 -1.89 6.89 -15.63
CA VAL A 282 -2.34 7.42 -14.33
C VAL A 282 -1.82 8.83 -14.05
N CYS A 283 -0.62 9.18 -14.51
CA CYS A 283 -0.06 10.52 -14.37
C CYS A 283 -0.83 11.52 -15.24
N LYS A 284 -1.09 11.20 -16.52
CA LYS A 284 -1.96 12.00 -17.40
C LYS A 284 -3.35 12.20 -16.81
N GLU A 285 -3.95 11.15 -16.27
CA GLU A 285 -5.26 11.23 -15.62
C GLU A 285 -5.23 12.14 -14.37
N ARG A 286 -4.15 12.08 -13.58
CA ARG A 286 -3.95 12.90 -12.39
C ARG A 286 -3.74 14.38 -12.74
N ASP A 287 -2.99 14.65 -13.80
CA ASP A 287 -2.70 16.01 -14.27
C ASP A 287 -3.93 16.67 -14.93
N ALA A 288 -4.84 15.87 -15.48
CA ALA A 288 -6.12 16.33 -16.01
C ALA A 288 -7.19 16.65 -14.93
N LEU A 289 -6.91 16.36 -13.66
CA LEU A 289 -7.86 16.66 -12.58
C LEU A 289 -8.03 18.17 -12.41
N PRO A 290 -9.26 18.68 -12.16
CA PRO A 290 -9.52 20.10 -11.95
C PRO A 290 -9.11 20.54 -10.53
N ARG A 291 -7.82 20.42 -10.20
CA ARG A 291 -7.26 20.68 -8.87
C ARG A 291 -5.89 21.35 -9.00
N SER A 292 -5.68 22.44 -8.25
CA SER A 292 -4.43 23.22 -8.30
C SER A 292 -3.20 22.47 -7.78
N ASN A 293 -3.39 21.61 -6.76
CA ASN A 293 -2.35 20.72 -6.24
C ASN A 293 -2.89 19.27 -6.28
N PRO A 294 -2.74 18.55 -7.41
CA PRO A 294 -3.19 17.17 -7.53
C PRO A 294 -2.41 16.25 -6.57
N PRO A 295 -2.98 15.08 -6.18
CA PRO A 295 -2.26 14.15 -5.32
C PRO A 295 -1.00 13.61 -6.01
N LYS A 296 -0.01 13.21 -5.21
CA LYS A 296 1.19 12.52 -5.71
C LYS A 296 0.84 11.10 -6.15
N ILE A 297 1.46 10.60 -7.23
CA ILE A 297 1.33 9.22 -7.70
C ILE A 297 2.54 8.44 -7.22
N VAL A 298 2.31 7.36 -6.47
CA VAL A 298 3.37 6.52 -5.90
C VAL A 298 3.20 5.08 -6.33
N LEU A 299 4.24 4.49 -6.90
CA LEU A 299 4.24 3.07 -7.28
C LEU A 299 4.55 2.17 -6.09
N LYS A 300 3.84 1.06 -5.89
CA LYS A 300 4.18 0.06 -4.85
C LYS A 300 4.64 -1.25 -5.46
N ILE A 301 5.90 -1.62 -5.23
CA ILE A 301 6.55 -2.78 -5.87
C ILE A 301 6.74 -3.97 -4.93
N ALA A 302 6.98 -5.14 -5.50
CA ALA A 302 7.30 -6.36 -4.76
C ALA A 302 8.79 -6.38 -4.36
N PRO A 303 9.16 -7.06 -3.26
CA PRO A 303 10.56 -7.30 -2.92
C PRO A 303 11.21 -8.39 -3.78
N ASP A 304 10.39 -9.18 -4.48
CA ASP A 304 10.80 -10.36 -5.23
C ASP A 304 11.14 -10.00 -6.69
N LEU A 305 12.02 -9.02 -6.87
CA LEU A 305 12.52 -8.57 -8.17
C LEU A 305 14.02 -8.84 -8.27
N ASP A 306 14.47 -9.27 -9.44
CA ASP A 306 15.90 -9.32 -9.74
C ASP A 306 16.42 -7.92 -10.14
N GLU A 307 17.74 -7.83 -10.35
CA GLU A 307 18.41 -6.55 -10.63
C GLU A 307 17.89 -5.90 -11.92
N LEU A 308 17.62 -6.68 -12.97
CA LEU A 308 17.11 -6.17 -14.24
C LEU A 308 15.69 -5.63 -14.09
N ALA A 309 14.82 -6.36 -13.39
CA ALA A 309 13.46 -5.90 -13.11
C ALA A 309 13.45 -4.64 -12.22
N ILE A 310 14.41 -4.48 -11.30
CA ILE A 310 14.56 -3.23 -10.53
C ILE A 310 14.97 -2.06 -11.42
N GLN A 311 15.88 -2.28 -12.37
CA GLN A 311 16.28 -1.27 -13.36
C GLN A 311 15.11 -0.85 -14.25
N ASP A 312 14.36 -1.81 -14.78
CA ASP A 312 13.16 -1.57 -15.59
C ASP A 312 12.11 -0.74 -14.82
N VAL A 313 11.85 -1.10 -13.56
CA VAL A 313 10.96 -0.33 -12.68
C VAL A 313 11.47 1.10 -12.49
N ALA A 314 12.76 1.27 -12.22
CA ALA A 314 13.34 2.58 -11.98
C ALA A 314 13.25 3.47 -13.23
N GLU A 315 13.50 2.90 -14.41
CA GLU A 315 13.39 3.60 -15.69
C GLU A 315 11.97 4.04 -15.98
N ALA A 316 10.99 3.13 -15.86
CA ALA A 316 9.58 3.46 -16.02
C ALA A 316 9.13 4.57 -15.06
N VAL A 317 9.63 4.58 -13.82
CA VAL A 317 9.34 5.64 -12.83
C VAL A 317 9.97 6.97 -13.23
N ARG A 318 11.21 6.99 -13.73
CA ARG A 318 11.90 8.22 -14.17
C ARG A 318 11.19 8.87 -15.36
N GLU A 319 10.61 8.07 -16.25
CA GLU A 319 10.05 8.54 -17.53
C GLU A 319 8.56 8.90 -17.47
N SER A 320 7.82 8.41 -16.46
CA SER A 320 6.35 8.53 -16.40
C SER A 320 5.80 9.68 -15.56
N GLY A 321 6.65 10.40 -14.83
CA GLY A 321 6.22 11.47 -13.92
C GLY A 321 5.63 10.97 -12.58
N ALA A 322 5.84 9.70 -12.24
CA ALA A 322 5.53 9.20 -10.90
C ALA A 322 6.39 9.91 -9.84
N ASP A 323 5.79 10.25 -8.69
CA ASP A 323 6.43 11.09 -7.67
C ASP A 323 7.25 10.28 -6.65
N GLY A 324 7.08 8.97 -6.58
CA GLY A 324 7.77 8.16 -5.58
C GLY A 324 7.49 6.68 -5.69
N VAL A 325 8.20 5.89 -4.89
CA VAL A 325 8.05 4.43 -4.85
C VAL A 325 7.96 3.92 -3.41
N ILE A 326 7.03 3.00 -3.13
CA ILE A 326 6.99 2.23 -1.88
C ILE A 326 7.67 0.89 -2.09
N VAL A 327 8.71 0.62 -1.29
CA VAL A 327 9.48 -0.61 -1.28
C VAL A 327 9.43 -1.21 0.13
N SER A 328 8.65 -2.25 0.38
CA SER A 328 7.98 -3.13 -0.57
C SER A 328 6.67 -3.73 -0.03
N ASN A 329 5.99 -4.47 -0.91
CA ASN A 329 4.89 -5.35 -0.55
C ASN A 329 5.41 -6.66 0.12
N THR A 330 4.51 -7.59 0.40
CA THR A 330 4.85 -8.92 0.93
C THR A 330 5.70 -9.77 -0.03
N THR A 331 6.51 -10.69 0.51
CA THR A 331 7.34 -11.63 -0.27
C THR A 331 6.66 -12.99 -0.42
N ILE A 332 6.89 -13.68 -1.55
CA ILE A 332 6.51 -15.10 -1.69
C ILE A 332 7.59 -16.07 -1.17
N GLN A 333 8.77 -15.55 -0.82
CA GLN A 333 9.87 -16.34 -0.26
C GLN A 333 9.54 -16.78 1.18
N ARG A 334 10.25 -17.81 1.66
CA ARG A 334 10.09 -18.40 3.00
C ARG A 334 11.45 -18.57 3.69
N PRO A 335 12.08 -17.48 4.17
CA PRO A 335 13.43 -17.53 4.74
C PRO A 335 13.41 -18.12 6.16
N GLY A 336 13.68 -19.42 6.28
CA GLY A 336 13.98 -20.07 7.56
C GLY A 336 12.90 -19.93 8.64
N LEU A 337 11.62 -19.96 8.25
CA LEU A 337 10.49 -19.78 9.16
C LEU A 337 10.30 -20.97 10.11
N LYS A 338 9.88 -20.70 11.34
CA LYS A 338 9.70 -21.71 12.40
C LYS A 338 8.26 -22.12 12.62
N SER A 339 7.31 -21.21 12.38
CA SER A 339 5.91 -21.42 12.70
C SER A 339 5.29 -22.57 11.90
N ALA A 340 4.32 -23.27 12.50
CA ALA A 340 3.57 -24.33 11.81
C ALA A 340 2.86 -23.83 10.54
N SER A 341 2.50 -22.54 10.49
CA SER A 341 1.87 -21.90 9.34
C SER A 341 2.86 -21.48 8.23
N ALA A 342 4.15 -21.80 8.35
CA ALA A 342 5.20 -21.37 7.41
C ALA A 342 4.93 -21.76 5.94
N GLN A 343 4.23 -22.87 5.72
CA GLN A 343 3.93 -23.41 4.38
C GLN A 343 2.64 -22.85 3.77
N GLU A 344 1.93 -21.95 4.46
CA GLU A 344 0.73 -21.34 3.91
C GLU A 344 1.03 -20.54 2.63
N VAL A 345 0.13 -20.64 1.65
CA VAL A 345 0.25 -19.90 0.39
C VAL A 345 -0.13 -18.44 0.61
N GLY A 346 0.63 -17.54 -0.02
CA GLY A 346 0.37 -16.10 0.00
C GLY A 346 1.64 -15.29 0.23
N GLY A 347 1.47 -14.00 0.49
CA GLY A 347 2.55 -13.09 0.82
C GLY A 347 2.90 -13.13 2.31
N LEU A 348 4.20 -13.29 2.61
CA LEU A 348 4.82 -13.18 3.92
C LEU A 348 5.15 -11.72 4.25
N SER A 349 4.85 -11.32 5.48
CA SER A 349 5.22 -10.03 6.08
C SER A 349 5.76 -10.23 7.50
N GLY A 350 6.34 -9.17 8.08
CA GLY A 350 6.97 -9.22 9.41
C GLY A 350 8.50 -9.25 9.32
N PRO A 351 9.21 -9.39 10.45
CA PRO A 351 10.67 -9.32 10.51
C PRO A 351 11.41 -10.21 9.48
N PRO A 352 10.95 -11.42 9.12
CA PRO A 352 11.61 -12.22 8.08
C PRO A 352 11.68 -11.55 6.69
N LEU A 353 10.79 -10.57 6.41
CA LEU A 353 10.80 -9.80 5.16
C LEU A 353 11.83 -8.65 5.17
N PHE A 354 12.27 -8.19 6.35
CA PHE A 354 13.16 -7.04 6.51
C PHE A 354 14.40 -7.07 5.58
N PRO A 355 15.23 -8.14 5.56
CA PRO A 355 16.43 -8.14 4.73
C PRO A 355 16.14 -8.08 3.23
N LEU A 356 15.05 -8.70 2.77
CA LEU A 356 14.64 -8.69 1.36
C LEU A 356 14.16 -7.29 0.95
N SER A 357 13.33 -6.67 1.79
CA SER A 357 12.82 -5.33 1.50
C SER A 357 13.94 -4.27 1.53
N LEU A 358 14.84 -4.34 2.50
CA LEU A 358 15.99 -3.43 2.59
C LEU A 358 16.94 -3.61 1.40
N LYS A 359 17.17 -4.84 0.94
CA LYS A 359 17.97 -5.12 -0.26
C LYS A 359 17.33 -4.50 -1.51
N ALA A 360 16.03 -4.74 -1.72
CA ALA A 360 15.30 -4.18 -2.86
C ALA A 360 15.33 -2.64 -2.85
N LEU A 361 15.21 -2.03 -1.66
CA LEU A 361 15.26 -0.57 -1.52
C LEU A 361 16.64 -0.01 -1.88
N LYS A 362 17.73 -0.61 -1.38
CA LYS A 362 19.10 -0.19 -1.71
C LYS A 362 19.37 -0.29 -3.21
N ALA A 363 18.96 -1.39 -3.84
CA ALA A 363 19.10 -1.58 -5.28
C ALA A 363 18.30 -0.52 -6.06
N LEU A 364 17.03 -0.29 -5.70
CA LEU A 364 16.21 0.72 -6.36
C LEU A 364 16.77 2.15 -6.20
N ARG A 365 17.30 2.49 -5.01
CA ARG A 365 17.85 3.82 -4.74
C ARG A 365 18.98 4.19 -5.71
N ALA A 366 19.82 3.22 -6.06
CA ALA A 366 20.92 3.37 -7.02
C ALA A 366 20.47 3.70 -8.45
N HIS A 367 19.20 3.42 -8.78
CA HIS A 367 18.62 3.64 -10.10
C HIS A 367 17.61 4.79 -10.14
N LEU A 368 17.26 5.39 -9.00
CA LEU A 368 16.36 6.53 -8.96
C LEU A 368 17.10 7.84 -8.65
N PRO A 369 16.72 8.97 -9.28
CA PRO A 369 17.29 10.27 -8.98
C PRO A 369 16.86 10.78 -7.60
N ALA A 370 17.66 11.69 -7.03
CA ALA A 370 17.49 12.18 -5.66
C ALA A 370 16.12 12.81 -5.36
N ASN A 371 15.46 13.39 -6.37
CA ASN A 371 14.17 14.04 -6.24
C ASN A 371 12.97 13.05 -6.19
N ILE A 372 13.19 11.76 -6.46
CA ILE A 372 12.15 10.72 -6.33
C ILE A 372 12.35 10.03 -4.97
N PRO A 373 11.53 10.35 -3.95
CA PRO A 373 11.59 9.70 -2.65
C PRO A 373 11.18 8.23 -2.72
N ILE A 374 11.79 7.44 -1.83
CA ILE A 374 11.40 6.05 -1.59
C ILE A 374 10.79 5.94 -0.19
N ILE A 375 9.65 5.28 -0.09
CA ILE A 375 8.98 4.97 1.17
C ILE A 375 9.29 3.51 1.52
N GLY A 376 9.95 3.29 2.66
CA GLY A 376 10.33 1.97 3.15
C GLY A 376 9.15 1.22 3.76
N CYS A 377 8.99 -0.07 3.47
CA CYS A 377 7.94 -0.92 4.03
C CYS A 377 8.41 -2.37 4.07
N GLY A 378 8.23 -3.07 5.20
CA GLY A 378 8.49 -4.51 5.28
C GLY A 378 9.46 -4.87 6.41
N GLY A 379 8.93 -5.58 7.40
CA GLY A 379 9.71 -6.13 8.52
C GLY A 379 10.26 -5.14 9.54
N ILE A 380 9.94 -3.85 9.41
CA ILE A 380 10.32 -2.82 10.39
C ILE A 380 9.55 -3.05 11.69
N SER A 381 10.27 -3.27 12.79
CA SER A 381 9.72 -3.60 14.10
C SER A 381 10.28 -2.76 15.26
N SER A 382 11.34 -2.00 14.99
CA SER A 382 12.06 -1.16 15.95
C SER A 382 12.52 0.18 15.33
N GLY A 383 12.96 1.11 16.18
CA GLY A 383 13.62 2.35 15.75
C GLY A 383 14.94 2.11 14.99
N ALA A 384 15.70 1.07 15.36
CA ALA A 384 16.92 0.68 14.65
C ALA A 384 16.63 0.19 13.23
N ASP A 385 15.59 -0.61 13.04
CA ASP A 385 15.12 -1.04 11.72
C ASP A 385 14.75 0.17 10.84
N ALA A 386 14.05 1.15 11.43
CA ALA A 386 13.67 2.37 10.73
C ALA A 386 14.91 3.19 10.29
N LEU A 387 15.93 3.26 11.15
CA LEU A 387 17.19 3.94 10.84
C LEU A 387 17.95 3.24 9.70
N GLU A 388 17.92 1.91 9.62
CA GLU A 388 18.53 1.18 8.49
C GLU A 388 17.85 1.49 7.16
N PHE A 389 16.52 1.65 7.16
CA PHE A 389 15.79 2.13 6.00
C PHE A 389 16.18 3.57 5.62
N ALA A 390 16.35 4.46 6.61
CA ALA A 390 16.82 5.83 6.35
C ALA A 390 18.21 5.85 5.71
N ARG A 391 19.15 5.04 6.22
CA ARG A 391 20.52 4.88 5.69
C ARG A 391 20.57 4.32 4.27
N ALA A 392 19.52 3.60 3.87
CA ALA A 392 19.34 3.11 2.52
C ALA A 392 18.63 4.12 1.59
N GLY A 393 18.29 5.31 2.09
CA GLY A 393 17.67 6.39 1.31
C GLY A 393 16.14 6.41 1.34
N ALA A 394 15.51 5.74 2.32
CA ALA A 394 14.06 5.86 2.53
C ALA A 394 13.71 7.20 3.19
N SER A 395 12.87 8.01 2.54
CA SER A 395 12.42 9.31 3.06
C SER A 395 11.39 9.20 4.18
N SER A 396 10.64 8.10 4.20
CA SER A 396 9.65 7.75 5.23
C SER A 396 9.52 6.22 5.29
N ILE A 397 8.90 5.69 6.36
CA ILE A 397 8.67 4.25 6.55
C ILE A 397 7.21 3.93 6.83
N GLN A 398 6.80 2.69 6.56
CA GLN A 398 5.48 2.16 6.85
C GLN A 398 5.52 0.91 7.72
N LEU A 399 4.61 0.86 8.67
CA LEU A 399 4.42 -0.25 9.59
C LEU A 399 3.13 -1.02 9.25
N TYR A 400 3.13 -2.32 9.51
CA TYR A 400 1.92 -3.15 9.50
C TYR A 400 2.04 -4.26 10.54
N THR A 401 2.92 -5.23 10.30
CA THR A 401 2.95 -6.47 11.10
C THR A 401 3.35 -6.21 12.55
N ALA A 402 4.33 -5.32 12.78
CA ALA A 402 4.68 -4.85 14.12
C ALA A 402 3.47 -4.24 14.85
N PHE A 403 2.62 -3.47 14.14
CA PHE A 403 1.41 -2.90 14.72
C PHE A 403 0.37 -3.98 15.08
N GLY A 404 0.14 -4.95 14.20
CA GLY A 404 -0.73 -6.09 14.50
C GLY A 404 -0.26 -6.94 15.69
N TYR A 405 1.06 -7.06 15.90
CA TYR A 405 1.64 -7.86 16.98
C TYR A 405 1.77 -7.12 18.31
N SER A 406 2.19 -5.85 18.26
CA SER A 406 2.52 -5.02 19.42
C SER A 406 1.43 -4.03 19.83
N GLY A 407 0.34 -3.92 19.06
CA GLY A 407 -0.84 -3.12 19.39
C GLY A 407 -0.67 -1.61 19.26
N VAL A 408 -1.63 -0.85 19.79
CA VAL A 408 -1.84 0.58 19.46
C VAL A 408 -0.70 1.53 19.83
N GLY A 409 0.15 1.17 20.79
CA GLY A 409 1.34 1.97 21.13
C GLY A 409 2.53 1.82 20.18
N THR A 410 2.40 1.04 19.10
CA THR A 410 3.53 0.68 18.23
C THR A 410 4.17 1.89 17.54
N ALA A 411 3.36 2.80 16.99
CA ALA A 411 3.87 3.99 16.30
C ALA A 411 4.72 4.85 17.24
N ARG A 412 4.16 5.20 18.41
CA ARG A 412 4.85 5.96 19.46
C ARG A 412 6.14 5.29 19.90
N ARG A 413 6.11 4.00 20.19
CA ARG A 413 7.32 3.25 20.60
C ARG A 413 8.43 3.35 19.56
N ILE A 414 8.13 3.10 18.28
CA ILE A 414 9.15 3.15 17.22
C ILE A 414 9.69 4.58 17.04
N LYS A 415 8.85 5.60 17.19
CA LYS A 415 9.29 7.01 17.19
C LYS A 415 10.24 7.32 18.34
N ASP A 416 9.94 6.82 19.53
CA ASP A 416 10.75 7.05 20.73
C ASP A 416 12.10 6.32 20.58
N GLU A 417 12.09 5.04 20.19
CA GLU A 417 13.31 4.26 19.89
C GLU A 417 14.16 4.93 18.80
N LEU A 418 13.55 5.40 17.70
CA LEU A 418 14.25 6.11 16.62
C LEU A 418 14.81 7.45 17.09
N THR A 419 14.09 8.18 17.96
CA THR A 419 14.56 9.43 18.55
C THR A 419 15.83 9.19 19.36
N ASP A 420 15.86 8.11 20.14
CA ASP A 420 17.03 7.77 20.96
C ASP A 420 18.23 7.38 20.09
N GLU A 421 18.02 6.60 19.03
CA GLU A 421 19.07 6.28 18.06
C GLU A 421 19.65 7.54 17.38
N LEU A 422 18.79 8.45 16.91
CA LEU A 422 19.22 9.69 16.25
C LEU A 422 19.98 10.62 17.21
N LYS A 423 19.51 10.75 18.45
CA LYS A 423 20.21 11.51 19.50
C LYS A 423 21.57 10.91 19.83
N ARG A 424 21.66 9.59 19.96
CA ARG A 424 22.91 8.87 20.20
C ARG A 424 23.93 9.10 19.07
N LEU A 425 23.45 9.23 17.84
CA LEU A 425 24.26 9.56 16.67
C LEU A 425 24.47 11.07 16.45
N ASN A 426 23.92 11.92 17.32
CA ASN A 426 23.93 13.38 17.21
C ASN A 426 23.49 13.89 15.83
N THR A 427 22.43 13.29 15.28
CA THR A 427 21.92 13.59 13.93
C THR A 427 20.39 13.73 13.93
N THR A 428 19.82 14.03 12.76
CA THR A 428 18.37 14.06 12.52
C THR A 428 18.01 13.05 11.43
N TRP A 429 16.73 12.68 11.36
CA TRP A 429 16.23 11.82 10.28
C TRP A 429 16.58 12.38 8.90
N GLU A 430 16.25 13.65 8.67
CA GLU A 430 16.51 14.36 7.42
C GLU A 430 17.98 14.29 7.01
N LYS A 431 18.92 14.55 7.95
CA LYS A 431 20.36 14.47 7.66
C LYS A 431 20.80 13.07 7.23
N VAL A 432 20.32 12.03 7.90
CA VAL A 432 20.66 10.64 7.55
C VAL A 432 20.15 10.29 6.15
N VAL A 433 18.92 10.68 5.84
CA VAL A 433 18.32 10.44 4.52
C VAL A 433 19.05 11.24 3.44
N ASP A 434 19.30 12.53 3.66
CA ASP A 434 19.98 13.41 2.71
C ASP A 434 21.39 12.89 2.37
N GLU A 435 22.13 12.44 3.38
CA GLU A 435 23.45 11.83 3.17
C GLU A 435 23.36 10.53 2.36
N ALA A 436 22.40 9.66 2.68
CA ALA A 436 22.16 8.43 1.93
C ALA A 436 21.76 8.72 0.47
N VAL A 437 20.80 9.63 0.25
CA VAL A 437 20.34 10.01 -1.09
C VAL A 437 21.45 10.66 -1.89
N LYS A 438 22.21 11.58 -1.29
CA LYS A 438 23.34 12.25 -1.97
C LYS A 438 24.42 11.26 -2.43
N THR A 439 24.66 10.20 -1.68
CA THR A 439 25.71 9.23 -1.96
C THR A 439 25.26 8.07 -2.84
N GLN A 440 23.96 7.74 -2.84
CA GLN A 440 23.42 6.53 -3.46
C GLN A 440 22.48 6.81 -4.62
N ALA A 441 21.95 8.02 -4.80
CA ALA A 441 21.00 8.29 -5.87
C ALA A 441 21.65 8.22 -7.26
N TRP A 442 20.85 7.78 -8.23
CA TRP A 442 21.23 7.78 -9.63
C TRP A 442 21.51 9.20 -10.12
N VAL A 443 22.60 9.36 -10.86
CA VAL A 443 22.96 10.58 -11.57
C VAL A 443 22.94 10.27 -13.05
N LYS A 444 22.25 11.11 -13.83
CA LYS A 444 22.17 10.96 -15.28
C LYS A 444 23.58 11.04 -15.89
N PRO A 445 24.04 10.05 -16.68
CA PRO A 445 25.32 10.12 -17.35
C PRO A 445 25.39 11.32 -18.31
N GLU A 446 26.50 12.06 -18.31
CA GLU A 446 26.65 13.32 -19.06
C GLU A 446 26.41 13.17 -20.58
N GLY A 447 26.73 12.01 -21.16
CA GLY A 447 26.50 11.71 -22.59
C GLY A 447 25.06 11.35 -22.96
N GLN A 448 24.24 10.90 -22.01
CA GLN A 448 22.83 10.52 -22.25
C GLN A 448 21.95 11.75 -22.45
N LYS A 449 22.33 12.90 -21.88
CA LYS A 449 21.52 14.13 -21.91
C LYS A 449 21.31 14.64 -23.34
N GLY A 450 22.36 14.61 -24.18
CA GLY A 450 22.26 15.02 -25.58
C GLY A 450 21.47 14.03 -26.44
N LEU A 451 21.50 12.73 -26.11
CA LEU A 451 20.70 11.71 -26.79
C LEU A 451 19.21 11.88 -26.50
N ASP A 452 18.84 12.10 -25.23
CA ASP A 452 17.44 12.30 -24.84
C ASP A 452 16.88 13.63 -25.37
N GLU A 453 17.70 14.68 -25.47
CA GLU A 453 17.32 15.94 -26.12
C GLU A 453 17.02 15.70 -27.61
N GLY A 454 17.85 14.91 -28.31
CA GLY A 454 17.63 14.52 -29.69
C GLY A 454 16.41 13.60 -29.87
N GLU A 455 16.19 12.63 -28.98
CA GLU A 455 15.02 11.74 -29.04
C GLU A 455 13.72 12.52 -28.78
N LYS A 456 13.73 13.44 -27.81
CA LYS A 456 12.59 14.31 -27.53
C LYS A 456 12.28 15.22 -28.73
N GLU A 457 13.30 15.81 -29.34
CA GLU A 457 13.12 16.62 -30.55
C GLU A 457 12.53 15.79 -31.69
N LEU A 458 12.97 14.54 -31.86
CA LEU A 458 12.41 13.60 -32.83
C LEU A 458 10.94 13.25 -32.54
N ARG A 459 10.59 12.99 -31.28
CA ARG A 459 9.21 12.72 -30.85
C ARG A 459 8.31 13.93 -31.08
N ASP A 460 8.75 15.12 -30.71
CA ASP A 460 8.01 16.36 -30.94
C ASP A 460 7.79 16.62 -32.44
N MET A 461 8.81 16.35 -33.28
CA MET A 461 8.69 16.42 -34.74
C MET A 461 7.67 15.41 -35.29
N LEU A 462 7.69 14.16 -34.80
CA LEU A 462 6.72 13.13 -35.20
C LEU A 462 5.29 13.49 -34.78
N ASP A 463 5.11 14.09 -33.60
CA ASP A 463 3.81 14.54 -33.09
C ASP A 463 3.24 15.70 -33.93
N VAL A 464 4.10 16.63 -34.36
CA VAL A 464 3.74 17.71 -35.30
C VAL A 464 3.37 17.13 -36.67
N LEU A 465 4.15 16.16 -37.18
CA LEU A 465 3.87 15.48 -38.44
C LEU A 465 2.53 14.74 -38.39
N GLY A 466 2.25 14.03 -37.29
CA GLY A 466 0.99 13.32 -37.07
C GLY A 466 -0.23 14.25 -37.06
N LYS A 467 -0.08 15.45 -36.49
CA LYS A 467 -1.11 16.51 -36.52
C LYS A 467 -1.29 17.11 -37.92
N GLN A 468 -0.21 17.29 -38.69
CA GLN A 468 -0.27 17.81 -40.06
C GLN A 468 -0.83 16.81 -41.07
N LEU A 469 -0.59 15.50 -40.86
CA LEU A 469 -1.11 14.43 -41.70
C LEU A 469 -2.57 14.05 -41.39
N GLY A 470 -3.21 14.71 -40.41
CA GLY A 470 -4.65 14.56 -40.16
C GLY A 470 -5.08 13.19 -39.63
N VAL A 471 -4.20 12.43 -38.97
CA VAL A 471 -4.51 11.09 -38.42
C VAL A 471 -5.28 11.19 -37.08
N GLY A 472 -6.11 12.21 -36.93
CA GLY A 472 -6.78 12.54 -35.68
C GLY A 472 -8.25 12.86 -35.87
N ASP A 473 -9.03 11.96 -36.48
CA ASP A 473 -10.47 11.80 -36.19
C ASP A 473 -11.00 10.50 -36.84
N GLU A 474 -11.13 9.40 -36.08
CA GLU A 474 -11.96 8.25 -36.49
C GLU A 474 -13.45 8.56 -36.28
N SER A 475 -13.95 9.61 -36.94
CA SER A 475 -15.38 9.93 -36.92
C SER A 475 -15.90 10.43 -38.27
N ASN A 476 -15.41 9.89 -39.39
CA ASN A 476 -16.15 10.02 -40.66
C ASN A 476 -15.80 8.96 -41.72
N SER A 477 -16.14 7.69 -41.47
CA SER A 477 -16.12 6.66 -42.52
C SER A 477 -17.50 6.53 -43.19
N ALA A 478 -17.86 7.48 -44.03
CA ALA A 478 -18.89 7.25 -45.04
C ALA A 478 -18.68 8.13 -46.26
N ARG A 479 -18.57 7.44 -47.41
CA ARG A 479 -18.51 7.94 -48.80
C ARG A 479 -17.10 8.28 -49.28
N LEU A 480 -16.58 7.39 -50.12
CA LEU A 480 -16.26 7.72 -51.51
C LEU A 480 -16.12 6.41 -52.30
N GLY A 481 -17.03 6.23 -53.24
CA GLY A 481 -16.94 5.19 -54.25
C GLY A 481 -16.08 5.66 -55.43
N ASP A 482 -15.33 4.71 -55.96
CA ASP A 482 -15.00 4.48 -57.37
C ASP A 482 -14.59 5.68 -58.24
N LYS A 483 -13.30 5.68 -58.67
CA LYS A 483 -12.90 5.95 -60.06
C LYS A 483 -11.41 5.69 -60.33
N ASP A 484 -11.21 5.03 -61.46
CA ASP A 484 -9.98 4.60 -62.12
C ASP A 484 -8.89 5.65 -62.41
N ASN A 485 -7.68 5.10 -62.60
CA ASN A 485 -6.57 5.54 -63.47
C ASN A 485 -5.92 6.91 -63.23
N ALA A 486 -4.81 6.90 -62.49
CA ALA A 486 -3.68 7.81 -62.71
C ALA A 486 -2.36 7.12 -62.38
N ARG A 487 -1.37 7.24 -63.29
CA ARG A 487 0.03 6.80 -63.09
C ARG A 487 0.58 7.37 -61.77
N PRO A 488 1.51 6.68 -61.08
CA PRO A 488 2.05 7.19 -59.82
C PRO A 488 2.77 8.51 -60.10
N LYS A 489 2.23 9.61 -59.53
CA LYS A 489 2.98 10.85 -59.39
C LYS A 489 4.14 10.53 -58.44
N GLU A 490 5.35 10.75 -58.93
CA GLU A 490 6.54 10.83 -58.09
C GLU A 490 6.24 11.73 -56.89
N LEU A 491 6.31 11.17 -55.68
CA LEU A 491 6.17 11.94 -54.45
C LEU A 491 7.35 12.92 -54.41
N GLN A 492 7.10 14.19 -54.78
CA GLN A 492 8.02 15.27 -54.46
C GLN A 492 7.93 15.52 -52.97
N LEU A 493 8.76 14.78 -52.23
CA LEU A 493 9.02 15.04 -50.82
C LEU A 493 9.57 16.46 -50.69
N ASP A 494 8.93 17.27 -49.86
CA ASP A 494 9.44 18.60 -49.53
C ASP A 494 10.84 18.51 -48.89
N ASN A 495 11.54 19.65 -48.87
CA ASN A 495 12.91 19.72 -48.35
C ASN A 495 13.01 19.33 -46.87
N GLU A 496 11.90 19.42 -46.13
CA GLU A 496 11.83 19.11 -44.70
C GLU A 496 11.75 17.60 -44.47
N THR A 497 10.97 16.89 -45.28
CA THR A 497 10.87 15.42 -45.25
C THR A 497 12.16 14.76 -45.73
N ARG A 498 12.86 15.35 -46.72
CA ARG A 498 14.22 14.92 -47.09
C ARG A 498 15.24 15.12 -45.96
N ARG A 499 15.12 16.21 -45.20
CA ARG A 499 15.99 16.47 -44.05
C ARG A 499 15.74 15.46 -42.92
N ILE A 500 14.49 15.09 -42.68
CA ILE A 500 14.10 14.06 -41.71
C ILE A 500 14.64 12.69 -42.12
N ALA A 501 14.54 12.32 -43.41
CA ALA A 501 15.08 11.06 -43.92
C ALA A 501 16.61 10.98 -43.76
N LEU A 502 17.32 12.08 -44.03
CA LEU A 502 18.78 12.17 -43.86
C LEU A 502 19.20 12.12 -42.37
N LEU A 503 18.41 12.71 -41.47
CA LEU A 503 18.66 12.63 -40.02
C LEU A 503 18.41 11.21 -39.49
N ALA A 504 17.38 10.52 -39.99
CA ALA A 504 17.10 9.13 -39.65
C ALA A 504 18.20 8.18 -40.14
N GLU A 505 18.72 8.38 -41.36
CA GLU A 505 19.88 7.63 -41.86
C GLU A 505 21.15 7.90 -41.04
N ALA A 506 21.40 9.15 -40.65
CA ALA A 506 22.54 9.50 -39.80
C ALA A 506 22.45 8.88 -38.40
N ALA A 507 21.25 8.81 -37.82
CA ALA A 507 21.00 8.16 -36.53
C ALA A 507 21.20 6.63 -36.59
N LEU A 508 20.75 5.99 -37.67
CA LEU A 508 20.96 4.56 -37.91
C LEU A 508 22.45 4.22 -38.16
N ALA A 509 23.22 5.16 -38.72
CA ALA A 509 24.66 5.00 -38.94
C ALA A 509 25.52 5.25 -37.68
N ALA A 510 24.96 5.87 -36.63
CA ALA A 510 25.68 6.27 -35.42
C ALA A 510 25.74 5.18 -34.31
N VAL A 511 25.29 3.95 -34.57
CA VAL A 511 25.43 2.84 -33.62
C VAL A 511 26.93 2.52 -33.43
N PRO A 512 27.49 2.57 -32.21
CA PRO A 512 28.88 2.19 -31.98
C PRO A 512 29.03 0.68 -32.19
N ARG A 513 29.80 0.28 -33.20
CA ARG A 513 30.40 -1.06 -33.21
C ARG A 513 31.47 -1.07 -32.13
N GLY A 514 31.22 -1.82 -31.05
CA GLY A 514 32.20 -2.02 -29.99
C GLY A 514 33.50 -2.57 -30.55
N ASP A 515 34.62 -1.92 -30.20
CA ASP A 515 35.95 -2.42 -30.51
C ASP A 515 36.19 -3.74 -29.77
N GLY A 516 36.48 -4.77 -30.56
CA GLY A 516 37.09 -6.00 -30.11
C GLY A 516 38.58 -5.81 -29.87
N GLY A 517 39.12 -6.65 -28.98
CA GLY A 517 40.56 -6.85 -28.87
C GLY A 517 41.16 -7.40 -30.17
N SER A 518 42.26 -6.74 -30.57
CA SER A 518 43.44 -7.26 -31.28
C SER A 518 43.25 -8.23 -32.45
N VAL A 519 43.56 -7.80 -33.68
CA VAL A 519 44.38 -8.55 -34.66
C VAL A 519 45.07 -7.55 -35.62
N GLU A 520 46.34 -7.86 -35.92
CA GLU A 520 47.31 -7.14 -36.75
C GLU A 520 46.99 -7.07 -38.26
N HIS A 521 47.71 -6.15 -38.91
CA HIS A 521 48.13 -6.11 -40.33
C HIS A 521 47.15 -5.64 -41.43
N LEU A 522 47.35 -4.36 -41.83
CA LEU A 522 47.24 -3.76 -43.17
C LEU A 522 47.77 -4.68 -44.31
N PRO A 523 47.32 -4.58 -45.59
CA PRO A 523 47.48 -3.33 -46.36
C PRO A 523 46.46 -2.96 -47.48
N HIS A 524 46.47 -1.65 -47.74
CA HIS A 524 46.37 -0.90 -49.01
C HIS A 524 45.19 -1.01 -50.02
N ALA A 525 44.62 0.19 -50.25
CA ALA A 525 44.28 0.86 -51.52
C ALA A 525 42.96 0.53 -52.28
N LYS A 526 42.03 1.50 -52.17
CA LYS A 526 41.15 2.17 -53.18
C LYS A 526 41.31 1.78 -54.69
N PRO A 527 40.35 2.16 -55.59
CA PRO A 527 38.89 2.36 -55.45
C PRO A 527 38.04 1.94 -56.69
N LEU A 528 36.70 2.08 -56.57
CA LEU A 528 35.69 2.39 -57.62
C LEU A 528 35.47 1.42 -58.80
N ALA A 529 34.22 0.97 -58.99
CA ALA A 529 33.32 1.44 -60.06
C ALA A 529 32.12 0.50 -60.33
N HIS A 530 31.06 1.12 -60.85
CA HIS A 530 29.76 0.61 -61.29
C HIS A 530 29.75 -0.52 -62.33
N GLY A 531 28.60 -1.22 -62.41
CA GLY A 531 28.11 -1.99 -63.56
C GLY A 531 27.43 -3.28 -63.07
N ILE A 532 26.10 -3.36 -62.93
CA ILE A 532 25.08 -3.62 -63.98
C ILE A 532 25.34 -4.94 -64.72
N GLU A 533 24.27 -5.76 -64.76
CA GLU A 533 24.08 -7.01 -65.51
C GLU A 533 24.91 -8.21 -65.01
N GLY A 534 24.37 -9.43 -64.88
CA GLY A 534 23.13 -10.00 -65.36
C GLY A 534 23.34 -11.52 -65.41
N SER A 535 22.22 -12.24 -65.29
CA SER A 535 22.01 -13.61 -65.79
C SER A 535 22.78 -14.80 -65.18
N GLU A 536 21.95 -15.80 -64.89
CA GLU A 536 22.18 -17.24 -65.12
C GLU A 536 22.74 -18.11 -63.98
N GLN A 537 21.79 -18.70 -63.24
CA GLN A 537 21.72 -20.15 -62.95
C GLN A 537 22.09 -20.99 -64.19
N PRO A 538 22.49 -22.28 -64.11
CA PRO A 538 22.05 -23.31 -63.14
C PRO A 538 23.24 -24.18 -62.64
N ASP A 539 23.13 -25.07 -61.65
CA ASP A 539 22.61 -26.42 -61.82
C ASP A 539 22.60 -27.14 -60.45
N GLN A 540 21.48 -27.79 -60.17
CA GLN A 540 21.33 -28.86 -59.18
C GLN A 540 21.94 -30.16 -59.75
N PRO A 541 22.40 -31.14 -58.93
CA PRO A 541 21.42 -32.08 -58.39
C PRO A 541 21.68 -32.63 -56.98
N ARG A 542 20.55 -33.04 -56.41
CA ARG A 542 20.33 -33.82 -55.19
C ARG A 542 21.07 -35.16 -55.15
N GLN A 543 21.58 -35.53 -53.96
CA GLN A 543 21.47 -36.86 -53.33
C GLN A 543 21.48 -36.58 -51.81
N ASP A 544 20.44 -36.78 -51.00
CA ASP A 544 19.60 -37.93 -50.69
C ASP A 544 20.30 -39.02 -49.85
N LYS A 545 19.59 -39.45 -48.79
CA LYS A 545 19.89 -40.46 -47.75
C LYS A 545 20.75 -39.96 -46.57
N GLY A 546 20.36 -40.14 -45.31
CA GLY A 546 19.26 -40.93 -44.75
C GLY A 546 19.29 -40.85 -43.22
N ALA A 547 18.12 -41.06 -42.62
CA ALA A 547 17.93 -41.22 -41.19
C ALA A 547 18.47 -42.57 -40.68
N LEU A 548 18.96 -42.60 -39.44
CA LEU A 548 18.78 -43.70 -38.46
C LEU A 548 19.26 -43.17 -37.08
N GLU A 549 18.34 -42.93 -36.15
CA GLU A 549 17.94 -43.82 -35.04
C GLU A 549 18.88 -43.86 -33.81
N ARG A 550 18.29 -43.40 -32.69
CA ARG A 550 18.22 -44.00 -31.33
C ARG A 550 19.46 -44.65 -30.71
N ARG A 551 19.82 -44.19 -29.50
CA ARG A 551 19.51 -44.82 -28.18
C ARG A 551 20.27 -44.05 -27.07
N ARG A 552 19.54 -43.52 -26.09
CA ARG A 552 19.43 -43.97 -24.68
C ARG A 552 20.74 -43.97 -23.88
N SER A 553 20.79 -43.07 -22.90
CA SER A 553 20.81 -43.40 -21.46
C SER A 553 20.24 -42.22 -20.68
#